data_AF-A0A5P8WJH9-F1
#
_entry.id   AF-A0A5P8WJH9-F1
#
_cell.length_a   1.000
_cell.length_b   1.000
_cell.length_c   1.000
_cell.angle_alpha   90.00
_cell.angle_beta   90.00
_cell.angle_gamma   90.00
#
_symmetry.space_group_name_H-M   'P 1'
#
loop_
_entity.id
_entity.type
_entity.pdbx_description
1 polymer ?
#
loop_
_entity_poly.entity_id
_entity_poly.type
_entity_poly.pdbx_seq_one_letter_code
_entity_poly.pdbx_strand_id
1 'polypeptide(L)'
;MSNNLTSSPSNQPFRFEQLQNPHDSIGKYTNALFTPNGLTVLSLVGAYILMRVFFGDGSSKKKIATSYWGGRKESSTAKKKALQQIAYPRCDSVALYIGRHQFKGTKKQIGSGEVPIYVPSVQRGTAAIGAPGSGKTFSAINPMLFSAIDQGFPILLYDFKYPSQAKIAAYAKALGYDVHIFAPGFPESEVCNPLDFLRDSSDAENARQIATVINKNFRILNNSNEDGFFGPSGDQLTQAVLMLTKEFGDRADVMTSAAILSSEQMIARLMSANLNPWVKIAFGQLFSSAASEKTVAGIVATASIMFTRFMAKNTLGCFIGKTTLPLSIKGKQMIIFGLDRERRDAVAPLMTSVLHMTIARNIAKKRSDPLIVALDELPSLYLPDLFRWLNESRSEGFCGILGWQNMGQLEKNYGREVAKTILGACSTKFIFNPGENESAQLFSSFLGDEEIRYKHKSRSTGGGKTNNTISDQEKTKKLFESAEFLKLPAGKCVFINPAYSNKKEGSVPQLKSIKIPQILRDIDRYNEKKWKPVVSRLARKSTQRYPTQYDLDLRVNDVNNRFPPPPKQDNNPNNKVLSVGEIKSILDDESIQNSKFKIQN
;
A
#
# COMPACT_ATOMS: atom_id res chain seq x y z
N MET A 1 -22.44 -16.45 -91.51
CA MET A 1 -21.26 -15.98 -90.77
C MET A 1 -21.14 -16.79 -89.48
N SER A 2 -19.97 -17.36 -89.27
CA SER A 2 -19.54 -18.12 -88.09
C SER A 2 -19.70 -17.36 -86.78
N ASN A 3 -19.94 -18.08 -85.67
CA ASN A 3 -19.07 -18.01 -84.50
C ASN A 3 -19.27 -19.18 -83.53
N ASN A 4 -18.12 -19.70 -83.09
CA ASN A 4 -17.92 -20.72 -82.06
C ASN A 4 -18.48 -20.32 -80.70
N LEU A 5 -18.86 -21.31 -79.89
CA LEU A 5 -18.56 -21.33 -78.45
C LEU A 5 -18.45 -22.78 -77.94
N THR A 6 -17.34 -22.99 -77.27
CA THR A 6 -16.75 -24.22 -76.72
C THR A 6 -17.51 -24.79 -75.53
N SER A 7 -17.76 -26.11 -75.52
CA SER A 7 -18.25 -26.85 -74.36
C SER A 7 -17.10 -27.40 -73.49
N SER A 8 -17.17 -27.10 -72.20
CA SER A 8 -16.33 -27.63 -71.11
C SER A 8 -16.34 -29.16 -71.00
N PRO A 9 -15.21 -29.83 -70.67
CA PRO A 9 -15.21 -31.25 -70.35
C PRO A 9 -15.58 -31.48 -68.87
N SER A 10 -16.50 -32.43 -68.70
CA SER A 10 -17.04 -32.97 -67.46
C SER A 10 -15.98 -33.51 -66.47
N ASN A 11 -16.09 -33.11 -65.20
CA ASN A 11 -15.45 -33.75 -64.04
C ASN A 11 -15.92 -35.21 -63.91
N GLN A 12 -15.03 -36.18 -64.15
CA GLN A 12 -15.24 -37.57 -63.72
C GLN A 12 -14.90 -37.71 -62.22
N PRO A 13 -15.67 -38.49 -61.45
CA PRO A 13 -15.33 -38.80 -60.07
C PRO A 13 -14.08 -39.70 -60.00
N PHE A 14 -13.13 -39.33 -59.15
CA PHE A 14 -11.92 -40.10 -58.87
C PHE A 14 -12.25 -41.53 -58.44
N ARG A 15 -11.69 -42.53 -59.13
CA ARG A 15 -11.87 -43.96 -58.78
C ARG A 15 -10.55 -44.53 -58.29
N PHE A 16 -10.58 -45.25 -57.16
CA PHE A 16 -9.37 -45.80 -56.53
C PHE A 16 -8.57 -46.74 -57.45
N GLU A 17 -9.26 -47.42 -58.36
CA GLU A 17 -8.68 -48.30 -59.39
C GLU A 17 -7.69 -47.56 -60.33
N GLN A 18 -7.85 -46.25 -60.51
CA GLN A 18 -6.96 -45.39 -61.31
C GLN A 18 -5.55 -45.30 -60.71
N LEU A 19 -5.41 -45.51 -59.39
CA LEU A 19 -4.12 -45.48 -58.70
C LEU A 19 -3.30 -46.76 -58.90
N GLN A 20 -3.96 -47.87 -59.23
CA GLN A 20 -3.34 -49.18 -59.40
C GLN A 20 -3.05 -49.50 -60.88
N ASN A 21 -3.68 -48.79 -61.82
CA ASN A 21 -3.51 -49.03 -63.25
C ASN A 21 -2.25 -48.34 -63.82
N PRO A 22 -1.19 -49.06 -64.25
CA PRO A 22 0.04 -48.45 -64.77
C PRO A 22 -0.15 -47.63 -66.05
N HIS A 23 -1.27 -47.80 -66.75
CA HIS A 23 -1.59 -47.09 -67.98
C HIS A 23 -2.39 -45.80 -67.77
N ASP A 24 -2.80 -45.49 -66.53
CA ASP A 24 -3.43 -44.21 -66.21
C ASP A 24 -2.39 -43.13 -65.87
N SER A 25 -2.71 -41.89 -66.19
CA SER A 25 -1.86 -40.70 -66.01
C SER A 25 -1.33 -40.53 -64.59
N ILE A 26 -2.14 -40.90 -63.58
CA ILE A 26 -1.78 -40.89 -62.15
C ILE A 26 -1.18 -42.26 -61.76
N GLY A 27 -1.80 -43.36 -62.20
CA GLY A 27 -1.39 -44.74 -61.91
C GLY A 27 0.03 -45.10 -62.33
N LYS A 28 0.58 -44.46 -63.37
CA LYS A 28 1.99 -44.59 -63.78
C LYS A 28 2.99 -44.28 -62.65
N TYR A 29 2.63 -43.39 -61.74
CA TYR A 29 3.47 -42.99 -60.60
C TYR A 29 3.09 -43.69 -59.29
N THR A 30 1.83 -44.12 -59.15
CA THR A 30 1.31 -44.69 -57.90
C THR A 30 1.27 -46.21 -57.88
N ASN A 31 1.25 -46.90 -59.04
CA ASN A 31 1.18 -48.36 -59.09
C ASN A 31 2.40 -49.03 -58.40
N ALA A 32 3.58 -48.43 -58.52
CA ALA A 32 4.79 -48.92 -57.85
C ALA A 32 4.61 -49.04 -56.31
N LEU A 33 3.78 -48.18 -55.70
CA LEU A 33 3.46 -48.18 -54.28
C LEU A 33 2.52 -49.32 -53.87
N PHE A 34 1.74 -49.88 -54.80
CA PHE A 34 0.79 -50.98 -54.56
C PHE A 34 1.35 -52.36 -54.91
N THR A 35 2.61 -52.45 -55.34
CA THR A 35 3.33 -53.73 -55.46
C THR A 35 3.67 -54.31 -54.08
N PRO A 36 3.93 -55.62 -53.93
CA PRO A 36 4.34 -56.20 -52.65
C PRO A 36 5.57 -55.50 -52.03
N ASN A 37 6.52 -55.08 -52.87
CA ASN A 37 7.71 -54.33 -52.44
C ASN A 37 7.39 -52.86 -52.12
N GLY A 38 6.44 -52.24 -52.84
CA GLY A 38 5.95 -50.89 -52.54
C GLY A 38 5.17 -50.80 -51.24
N LEU A 39 4.33 -51.79 -50.97
CA LEU A 39 3.54 -51.92 -49.74
C LEU A 39 4.42 -52.20 -48.53
N THR A 40 5.49 -53.00 -48.67
CA THR A 40 6.47 -53.20 -47.59
C THR A 40 7.23 -51.90 -47.30
N VAL A 41 7.68 -51.17 -48.31
CA VAL A 41 8.30 -49.84 -48.12
C VAL A 41 7.33 -48.86 -47.48
N LEU A 42 6.07 -48.80 -47.91
CA LEU A 42 5.04 -47.96 -47.28
C LEU A 42 4.75 -48.36 -45.84
N SER A 43 4.75 -49.66 -45.53
CA SER A 43 4.59 -50.16 -44.15
C SER A 43 5.80 -49.81 -43.28
N LEU A 44 7.02 -49.85 -43.82
CA LEU A 44 8.25 -49.49 -43.11
C LEU A 44 8.32 -47.97 -42.87
N VAL A 45 7.93 -47.17 -43.87
CA VAL A 45 7.81 -45.71 -43.73
C VAL A 45 6.69 -45.35 -42.77
N GLY A 46 5.54 -46.02 -42.85
CA GLY A 46 4.41 -45.86 -41.92
C GLY A 46 4.79 -46.26 -40.50
N ALA A 47 5.50 -47.38 -40.31
CA ALA A 47 6.03 -47.83 -39.03
C ALA A 47 7.13 -46.90 -38.51
N TYR A 48 7.96 -46.31 -39.38
CA TYR A 48 8.95 -45.29 -39.00
C TYR A 48 8.29 -43.98 -38.57
N ILE A 49 7.23 -43.54 -39.25
CA ILE A 49 6.45 -42.36 -38.87
C ILE A 49 5.68 -42.63 -37.57
N LEU A 50 5.06 -43.80 -37.43
CA LEU A 50 4.42 -44.23 -36.18
C LEU A 50 5.44 -44.33 -35.05
N MET A 51 6.63 -44.88 -35.29
CA MET A 51 7.71 -44.86 -34.32
C MET A 51 8.18 -43.44 -34.00
N ARG A 52 8.22 -42.52 -34.96
CA ARG A 52 8.52 -41.09 -34.71
C ARG A 52 7.39 -40.36 -33.98
N VAL A 53 6.15 -40.79 -34.08
CA VAL A 53 5.00 -40.16 -33.43
C VAL A 53 4.76 -40.74 -32.02
N PHE A 54 4.96 -42.05 -31.85
CA PHE A 54 4.81 -42.76 -30.56
C PHE A 54 6.10 -42.86 -29.74
N PHE A 55 7.26 -42.96 -30.40
CA PHE A 55 8.59 -43.10 -29.78
C PHE A 55 9.57 -41.98 -30.18
N GLY A 56 9.17 -41.02 -31.02
CA GLY A 56 10.05 -39.92 -31.44
C GLY A 56 10.31 -38.98 -30.28
N ASP A 57 11.55 -39.04 -29.80
CA ASP A 57 12.15 -38.16 -28.80
C ASP A 57 11.19 -37.66 -27.72
N GLY A 58 10.75 -38.61 -26.90
CA GLY A 58 10.34 -38.39 -25.52
C GLY A 58 11.47 -37.84 -24.63
N SER A 59 12.47 -37.16 -25.19
CA SER A 59 13.30 -36.22 -24.45
C SER A 59 12.85 -34.81 -24.84
N SER A 60 11.81 -34.30 -24.17
CA SER A 60 11.89 -32.88 -23.84
C SER A 60 13.15 -32.76 -22.98
N LYS A 61 14.31 -32.47 -23.59
CA LYS A 61 15.56 -32.24 -22.87
C LYS A 61 15.20 -31.38 -21.67
N LYS A 62 15.31 -31.94 -20.46
CA LYS A 62 14.88 -31.28 -19.24
C LYS A 62 15.66 -29.97 -19.19
N LYS A 63 14.97 -28.86 -19.42
CA LYS A 63 15.61 -27.55 -19.39
C LYS A 63 16.24 -27.35 -18.02
N ILE A 64 17.48 -26.88 -18.01
CA ILE A 64 18.23 -26.70 -16.76
C ILE A 64 17.68 -25.48 -15.99
N ALA A 65 17.11 -24.50 -16.70
CA ALA A 65 16.38 -23.37 -16.14
C ALA A 65 15.23 -22.94 -17.06
N THR A 66 14.16 -22.37 -16.49
CA THR A 66 12.88 -22.19 -17.20
C THR A 66 12.38 -20.75 -17.26
N SER A 67 13.03 -19.79 -16.60
CA SER A 67 12.59 -18.39 -16.63
C SER A 67 12.75 -17.79 -18.03
N TYR A 68 11.84 -16.89 -18.41
CA TYR A 68 11.88 -16.16 -19.68
C TYR A 68 10.99 -14.91 -19.61
N TRP A 69 11.18 -13.99 -20.56
CA TRP A 69 10.32 -12.83 -20.76
C TRP A 69 9.07 -13.22 -21.56
N GLY A 70 7.88 -12.96 -21.02
CA GLY A 70 6.64 -13.23 -21.75
C GLY A 70 6.47 -12.29 -22.95
N GLY A 71 5.57 -12.64 -23.86
CA GLY A 71 5.36 -11.91 -25.11
C GLY A 71 3.91 -11.49 -25.34
N ARG A 72 3.52 -11.53 -26.63
CA ARG A 72 2.17 -11.14 -27.08
C ARG A 72 1.08 -12.07 -26.58
N LYS A 73 1.38 -13.36 -26.38
CA LYS A 73 0.41 -14.37 -25.93
C LYS A 73 -0.04 -14.07 -24.50
N GLU A 74 0.90 -13.92 -23.58
CA GLU A 74 0.66 -13.62 -22.17
C GLU A 74 -0.03 -12.25 -22.03
N SER A 75 0.41 -11.26 -22.82
CA SER A 75 -0.22 -9.93 -22.86
C SER A 75 -1.67 -9.98 -23.37
N SER A 76 -1.98 -10.87 -24.33
CA SER A 76 -3.33 -11.06 -24.85
C SER A 76 -4.24 -11.72 -23.81
N THR A 77 -3.74 -12.73 -23.10
CA THR A 77 -4.45 -13.38 -21.98
C THR A 77 -4.80 -12.37 -20.89
N ALA A 78 -3.81 -11.56 -20.46
CA ALA A 78 -4.01 -10.52 -19.46
C ALA A 78 -5.03 -9.47 -19.92
N LYS A 79 -4.93 -9.02 -21.18
CA LYS A 79 -5.88 -8.08 -21.78
C LYS A 79 -7.30 -8.64 -21.77
N LYS A 80 -7.50 -9.89 -22.19
CA LYS A 80 -8.84 -10.53 -22.20
C LYS A 80 -9.46 -10.51 -20.80
N LYS A 81 -8.69 -10.88 -19.77
CA LYS A 81 -9.15 -10.84 -18.38
C LYS A 81 -9.47 -9.41 -17.93
N ALA A 82 -8.57 -8.46 -18.20
CA ALA A 82 -8.77 -7.07 -17.79
C ALA A 82 -10.03 -6.45 -18.43
N LEU A 83 -10.29 -6.71 -19.71
CA LEU A 83 -11.49 -6.21 -20.38
C LEU A 83 -12.78 -6.75 -19.75
N GLN A 84 -12.78 -8.01 -19.29
CA GLN A 84 -13.92 -8.58 -18.55
C GLN A 84 -14.10 -7.89 -17.19
N GLN A 85 -13.01 -7.65 -16.48
CA GLN A 85 -13.03 -7.01 -15.17
C GLN A 85 -13.42 -5.52 -15.23
N ILE A 86 -13.03 -4.81 -16.29
CA ILE A 86 -13.44 -3.41 -16.53
C ILE A 86 -14.94 -3.34 -16.91
N ALA A 87 -15.42 -4.29 -17.71
CA ALA A 87 -16.82 -4.30 -18.12
C ALA A 87 -17.79 -4.64 -16.96
N TYR A 88 -17.34 -5.49 -16.03
CA TYR A 88 -18.16 -5.96 -14.90
C TYR A 88 -17.32 -6.01 -13.61
N PRO A 89 -16.97 -4.84 -13.05
CA PRO A 89 -16.13 -4.79 -11.86
C PRO A 89 -16.85 -5.36 -10.65
N ARG A 90 -16.13 -6.12 -9.83
CA ARG A 90 -16.55 -6.64 -8.53
C ARG A 90 -15.42 -6.47 -7.53
N CYS A 91 -15.70 -6.43 -6.23
CA CYS A 91 -14.68 -6.28 -5.18
C CYS A 91 -13.51 -7.29 -5.32
N ASP A 92 -13.82 -8.53 -5.69
CA ASP A 92 -12.86 -9.63 -5.88
C ASP A 92 -12.35 -9.77 -7.32
N SER A 93 -12.74 -8.86 -8.23
CA SER A 93 -12.44 -8.94 -9.65
C SER A 93 -12.39 -7.56 -10.30
N VAL A 94 -11.20 -6.93 -10.22
CA VAL A 94 -10.96 -5.54 -10.65
C VAL A 94 -9.75 -5.47 -11.56
N ALA A 95 -9.81 -4.62 -12.58
CA ALA A 95 -8.67 -4.29 -13.41
C ALA A 95 -8.51 -2.77 -13.54
N LEU A 96 -7.27 -2.33 -13.55
CA LEU A 96 -6.87 -0.98 -13.94
C LEU A 96 -6.07 -1.04 -15.24
N TYR A 97 -5.74 0.12 -15.80
CA TYR A 97 -4.92 0.23 -17.00
C TYR A 97 -3.97 1.41 -16.91
N ILE A 98 -2.86 1.33 -17.65
CA ILE A 98 -1.90 2.40 -17.87
C ILE A 98 -1.97 2.76 -19.35
N GLY A 99 -2.23 4.04 -19.64
CA GLY A 99 -2.51 4.54 -20.97
C GLY A 99 -4.00 4.81 -21.15
N ARG A 100 -4.55 4.50 -22.33
CA ARG A 100 -5.96 4.82 -22.65
C ARG A 100 -6.78 3.57 -22.93
N HIS A 101 -7.87 3.41 -22.18
CA HIS A 101 -8.90 2.41 -22.45
C HIS A 101 -10.08 3.03 -23.22
N GLN A 102 -10.65 2.28 -24.15
CA GLN A 102 -11.86 2.68 -24.88
C GLN A 102 -13.07 2.01 -24.26
N PHE A 103 -13.85 2.78 -23.49
CA PHE A 103 -15.10 2.31 -22.92
C PHE A 103 -16.16 2.11 -24.01
N LYS A 104 -17.00 1.08 -23.86
CA LYS A 104 -18.10 0.80 -24.81
C LYS A 104 -18.99 2.05 -24.96
N GLY A 105 -19.32 2.41 -26.20
CA GLY A 105 -20.15 3.59 -26.50
C GLY A 105 -19.40 4.91 -26.68
N THR A 106 -18.08 4.96 -26.45
CA THR A 106 -17.27 6.15 -26.77
C THR A 106 -16.80 6.14 -28.24
N LYS A 107 -16.85 7.30 -28.92
CA LYS A 107 -16.38 7.41 -30.31
C LYS A 107 -14.89 7.02 -30.39
N LYS A 108 -14.55 6.19 -31.39
CA LYS A 108 -13.18 5.76 -31.68
C LYS A 108 -12.34 6.98 -32.06
N GLN A 109 -11.60 7.55 -31.11
CA GLN A 109 -10.66 8.62 -31.43
C GLN A 109 -9.46 8.03 -32.17
N ILE A 110 -9.27 8.49 -33.41
CA ILE A 110 -8.13 8.18 -34.26
C ILE A 110 -6.91 8.89 -33.65
N GLY A 111 -5.80 8.17 -33.38
CA GLY A 111 -4.52 8.86 -33.17
C GLY A 111 -3.63 8.51 -31.97
N SER A 112 -3.84 7.42 -31.22
CA SER A 112 -2.76 6.94 -30.32
C SER A 112 -2.55 5.44 -30.51
N GLY A 113 -1.64 5.07 -31.40
CA GLY A 113 -1.28 3.66 -31.68
C GLY A 113 -0.65 2.90 -30.50
N GLU A 114 -0.67 3.44 -29.28
CA GLU A 114 -0.12 2.80 -28.09
C GLU A 114 -1.17 1.88 -27.44
N VAL A 115 -0.83 0.60 -27.34
CA VAL A 115 -1.66 -0.40 -26.67
C VAL A 115 -1.54 -0.18 -25.15
N PRO A 116 -2.66 0.02 -24.42
CA PRO A 116 -2.62 0.20 -22.97
C PRO A 116 -2.05 -1.04 -22.28
N ILE A 117 -1.29 -0.82 -21.21
CA ILE A 117 -0.86 -1.89 -20.32
C ILE A 117 -2.01 -2.15 -19.35
N TYR A 118 -2.55 -3.36 -19.38
CA TYR A 118 -3.63 -3.74 -18.48
C TYR A 118 -3.06 -4.32 -17.18
N VAL A 119 -3.65 -3.93 -16.06
CA VAL A 119 -3.30 -4.39 -14.71
C VAL A 119 -4.52 -5.11 -14.13
N PRO A 120 -4.78 -6.37 -14.54
CA PRO A 120 -5.89 -7.14 -14.00
C PRO A 120 -5.60 -7.65 -12.58
N SER A 121 -6.67 -8.00 -11.87
CA SER A 121 -6.64 -8.53 -10.51
C SER A 121 -5.98 -7.59 -9.47
N VAL A 122 -6.30 -6.29 -9.51
CA VAL A 122 -5.69 -5.27 -8.61
C VAL A 122 -6.03 -5.49 -7.14
N GLN A 123 -7.16 -6.14 -6.84
CA GLN A 123 -7.53 -6.58 -5.48
C GLN A 123 -6.51 -7.54 -4.84
N ARG A 124 -5.58 -8.11 -5.63
CA ARG A 124 -4.50 -8.96 -5.12
C ARG A 124 -3.23 -8.16 -4.74
N GLY A 125 -3.35 -6.85 -4.56
CA GLY A 125 -2.26 -5.96 -4.18
C GLY A 125 -1.29 -5.65 -5.34
N THR A 126 -0.87 -4.40 -5.40
CA THR A 126 0.10 -3.89 -6.38
C THR A 126 1.25 -3.20 -5.67
N ALA A 127 2.48 -3.63 -5.97
CA ALA A 127 3.71 -3.00 -5.51
C ALA A 127 4.35 -2.17 -6.63
N ALA A 128 4.75 -0.94 -6.35
CA ALA A 128 5.55 -0.09 -7.22
C ALA A 128 6.86 0.28 -6.50
N ILE A 129 7.94 -0.37 -6.90
CA ILE A 129 9.22 -0.34 -6.18
C ILE A 129 10.26 0.39 -7.02
N GLY A 130 10.89 1.42 -6.46
CA GLY A 130 12.00 2.11 -7.13
C GLY A 130 12.43 3.39 -6.44
N ALA A 131 13.72 3.70 -6.51
CA ALA A 131 14.33 4.89 -5.95
C ALA A 131 13.66 6.20 -6.45
N PRO A 132 13.80 7.32 -5.72
CA PRO A 132 13.34 8.62 -6.20
C PRO A 132 13.86 8.91 -7.61
N GLY A 133 12.99 9.39 -8.51
CA GLY A 133 13.34 9.67 -9.90
C GLY A 133 13.30 8.46 -10.86
N SER A 134 13.11 7.24 -10.36
CA SER A 134 12.99 6.02 -11.20
C SER A 134 11.71 5.98 -12.07
N GLY A 135 10.76 6.88 -11.80
CA GLY A 135 9.50 6.97 -12.52
C GLY A 135 8.33 6.19 -11.89
N LYS A 136 8.46 5.66 -10.67
CA LYS A 136 7.41 4.87 -9.98
C LYS A 136 6.02 5.52 -10.00
N THR A 137 5.95 6.77 -9.55
CA THR A 137 4.69 7.50 -9.36
C THR A 137 4.09 7.89 -10.69
N PHE A 138 4.89 8.49 -11.57
CA PHE A 138 4.46 8.95 -12.90
C PHE A 138 4.14 7.80 -13.88
N SER A 139 4.82 6.65 -13.74
CA SER A 139 4.72 5.55 -14.71
C SER A 139 3.73 4.46 -14.31
N ALA A 140 3.50 4.24 -13.02
CA ALA A 140 2.62 3.18 -12.54
C ALA A 140 1.47 3.73 -11.69
N ILE A 141 1.76 4.45 -10.59
CA ILE A 141 0.75 4.82 -9.59
C ILE A 141 -0.27 5.82 -10.15
N ASN A 142 0.17 6.96 -10.70
CA ASN A 142 -0.72 7.99 -11.23
C ASN A 142 -1.57 7.48 -12.41
N PRO A 143 -1.02 6.77 -13.41
CA PRO A 143 -1.84 6.21 -14.47
C PRO A 143 -2.91 5.23 -13.96
N MET A 144 -2.60 4.40 -12.96
CA MET A 144 -3.60 3.53 -12.33
C MET A 144 -4.66 4.33 -11.57
N LEU A 145 -4.29 5.43 -10.91
CA LEU A 145 -5.24 6.36 -10.29
C LEU A 145 -6.17 7.00 -11.32
N PHE A 146 -5.64 7.47 -12.47
CA PHE A 146 -6.50 7.97 -13.56
C PHE A 146 -7.46 6.90 -14.06
N SER A 147 -6.99 5.66 -14.23
CA SER A 147 -7.86 4.53 -14.58
C SER A 147 -8.94 4.25 -13.53
N ALA A 148 -8.64 4.40 -12.24
CA ALA A 148 -9.63 4.27 -11.18
C ALA A 148 -10.68 5.39 -11.21
N ILE A 149 -10.24 6.62 -11.49
CA ILE A 149 -11.11 7.80 -11.63
C ILE A 149 -12.04 7.64 -12.84
N ASP A 150 -11.49 7.24 -13.99
CA ASP A 150 -12.26 6.99 -15.22
C ASP A 150 -13.37 5.95 -15.00
N GLN A 151 -13.09 4.94 -14.18
CA GLN A 151 -14.03 3.86 -13.83
C GLN A 151 -14.99 4.22 -12.70
N GLY A 152 -14.82 5.35 -12.02
CA GLY A 152 -15.73 5.80 -10.96
C GLY A 152 -15.57 5.08 -9.62
N PHE A 153 -14.40 4.49 -9.34
CA PHE A 153 -14.14 3.81 -8.05
C PHE A 153 -13.86 4.80 -6.91
N PRO A 154 -14.24 4.45 -5.67
CA PRO A 154 -13.85 5.21 -4.49
C PRO A 154 -12.34 5.11 -4.22
N ILE A 155 -11.72 6.24 -3.87
CA ILE A 155 -10.26 6.35 -3.77
C ILE A 155 -9.86 6.94 -2.42
N LEU A 156 -8.95 6.25 -1.73
CA LEU A 156 -8.15 6.79 -0.64
C LEU A 156 -6.72 6.97 -1.16
N LEU A 157 -6.26 8.21 -1.20
CA LEU A 157 -4.94 8.58 -1.71
C LEU A 157 -4.11 9.14 -0.57
N TYR A 158 -2.91 8.59 -0.35
CA TYR A 158 -1.93 9.18 0.54
C TYR A 158 -0.77 9.81 -0.25
N ASP A 159 -0.60 11.12 -0.08
CA ASP A 159 0.43 11.93 -0.71
C ASP A 159 1.51 12.33 0.31
N PHE A 160 2.62 11.59 0.31
CA PHE A 160 3.77 11.85 1.17
C PHE A 160 4.44 13.21 0.88
N LYS A 161 4.34 13.70 -0.36
CA LYS A 161 4.93 14.99 -0.78
C LYS A 161 3.83 15.99 -1.09
N TYR A 162 2.83 16.09 -0.23
CA TYR A 162 1.70 16.98 -0.42
C TYR A 162 2.15 18.41 -0.76
N PRO A 163 1.56 19.07 -1.78
CA PRO A 163 0.46 18.62 -2.64
C PRO A 163 0.93 18.08 -4.00
N SER A 164 1.95 17.23 -4.09
CA SER A 164 2.47 16.76 -5.38
C SER A 164 1.48 15.88 -6.14
N GLN A 165 1.00 14.81 -5.50
CA GLN A 165 0.07 13.86 -6.10
C GLN A 165 -1.39 14.28 -5.92
N ALA A 166 -1.68 15.06 -4.87
CA ALA A 166 -3.00 15.58 -4.57
C ALA A 166 -3.66 16.35 -5.72
N LYS A 167 -2.88 16.91 -6.65
CA LYS A 167 -3.37 17.66 -7.82
C LYS A 167 -4.28 16.83 -8.73
N ILE A 168 -4.20 15.50 -8.67
CA ILE A 168 -5.12 14.58 -9.36
C ILE A 168 -6.59 14.86 -8.98
N ALA A 169 -6.85 15.46 -7.82
CA ALA A 169 -8.17 15.95 -7.39
C ALA A 169 -8.87 16.80 -8.46
N ALA A 170 -8.13 17.59 -9.23
CA ALA A 170 -8.71 18.46 -10.24
C ALA A 170 -9.35 17.67 -11.39
N TYR A 171 -8.68 16.62 -11.88
CA TYR A 171 -9.24 15.68 -12.85
C TYR A 171 -10.43 14.91 -12.26
N ALA A 172 -10.30 14.42 -11.02
CA ALA A 172 -11.40 13.74 -10.34
C ALA A 172 -12.66 14.63 -10.24
N LYS A 173 -12.52 15.88 -9.78
CA LYS A 173 -13.62 16.86 -9.73
C LYS A 173 -14.23 17.11 -11.12
N ALA A 174 -13.41 17.17 -12.18
CA ALA A 174 -13.90 17.35 -13.54
C ALA A 174 -14.79 16.18 -14.02
N LEU A 175 -14.55 14.97 -13.51
CA LEU A 175 -15.36 13.77 -13.78
C LEU A 175 -16.48 13.53 -12.76
N GLY A 176 -16.76 14.52 -11.90
CA GLY A 176 -17.87 14.51 -10.96
C GLY A 176 -17.58 13.81 -9.64
N TYR A 177 -16.32 13.65 -9.25
CA TYR A 177 -16.00 13.15 -7.91
C TYR A 177 -16.34 14.17 -6.83
N ASP A 178 -16.88 13.68 -5.72
CA ASP A 178 -16.74 14.37 -4.46
C ASP A 178 -15.34 14.14 -3.89
N VAL A 179 -14.62 15.23 -3.59
CA VAL A 179 -13.21 15.16 -3.20
C VAL A 179 -13.06 15.88 -1.88
N HIS A 180 -12.48 15.16 -0.94
CA HIS A 180 -12.17 15.58 0.41
C HIS A 180 -10.65 15.57 0.58
N ILE A 181 -10.13 16.54 1.32
CA ILE A 181 -8.70 16.62 1.64
C ILE A 181 -8.58 16.60 3.15
N PHE A 182 -7.75 15.70 3.66
CA PHE A 182 -7.31 15.68 5.04
C PHE A 182 -5.80 15.88 5.07
N ALA A 183 -5.38 17.13 5.23
CA ALA A 183 -3.99 17.56 5.22
C ALA A 183 -3.72 18.53 6.37
N PRO A 184 -3.62 18.03 7.63
CA PRO A 184 -3.45 18.89 8.79
C PRO A 184 -2.27 19.85 8.63
N GLY A 185 -2.51 21.14 8.90
CA GLY A 185 -1.57 22.24 8.64
C GLY A 185 -1.86 23.03 7.37
N PHE A 186 -2.78 22.56 6.53
CA PHE A 186 -3.23 23.27 5.32
C PHE A 186 -4.69 23.77 5.44
N PRO A 187 -5.02 24.97 4.91
CA PRO A 187 -6.36 25.56 5.02
C PRO A 187 -7.50 24.72 4.42
N GLU A 188 -7.20 23.94 3.38
CA GLU A 188 -8.14 23.05 2.71
C GLU A 188 -8.43 21.73 3.43
N SER A 189 -7.71 21.44 4.52
CA SER A 189 -7.96 20.24 5.31
C SER A 189 -9.36 20.27 5.91
N GLU A 190 -10.08 19.16 5.77
CA GLU A 190 -11.30 18.89 6.52
C GLU A 190 -10.98 18.50 7.97
N VAL A 191 -12.02 18.47 8.78
CA VAL A 191 -11.95 18.11 10.20
C VAL A 191 -12.33 16.64 10.36
N CYS A 192 -11.51 15.89 11.09
CA CYS A 192 -11.79 14.54 11.50
C CYS A 192 -11.37 14.34 12.95
N ASN A 193 -12.35 14.24 13.85
CA ASN A 193 -12.11 13.87 15.22
C ASN A 193 -11.87 12.35 15.32
N PRO A 194 -10.68 11.89 15.76
CA PRO A 194 -10.40 10.45 15.85
C PRO A 194 -11.38 9.68 16.75
N LEU A 195 -12.02 10.36 17.71
CA LEU A 195 -12.99 9.75 18.63
C LEU A 195 -14.31 9.38 17.93
N ASP A 196 -14.56 9.88 16.72
CA ASP A 196 -15.77 9.53 15.93
C ASP A 196 -15.67 8.15 15.26
N PHE A 197 -14.51 7.50 15.34
CA PHE A 197 -14.36 6.09 15.00
C PHE A 197 -14.82 5.14 16.11
N LEU A 198 -14.88 5.60 17.37
CA LEU A 198 -15.43 4.82 18.47
C LEU A 198 -16.96 4.85 18.42
N ARG A 199 -17.58 3.67 18.56
CA ARG A 199 -19.04 3.52 18.69
C ARG A 199 -19.55 4.18 19.96
N ASP A 200 -18.89 3.91 21.08
CA ASP A 200 -19.18 4.41 22.42
C ASP A 200 -17.94 4.26 23.32
N SER A 201 -18.05 4.56 24.62
CA SER A 201 -16.92 4.46 25.57
C SER A 201 -16.53 3.02 25.93
N SER A 202 -17.30 2.01 25.51
CA SER A 202 -16.96 0.59 25.68
C SER A 202 -16.19 0.00 24.49
N ASP A 203 -16.01 0.77 23.41
CA ASP A 203 -15.37 0.33 22.16
C ASP A 203 -13.83 0.23 22.28
N ALA A 204 -13.39 -0.73 23.09
CA ALA A 204 -11.99 -1.03 23.36
C ALA A 204 -11.22 -1.43 22.09
N GLU A 205 -11.88 -2.07 21.13
CA GLU A 205 -11.29 -2.56 19.88
C GLU A 205 -10.77 -1.40 19.02
N ASN A 206 -11.66 -0.45 18.67
CA ASN A 206 -11.28 0.72 17.86
C ASN A 206 -10.34 1.65 18.65
N ALA A 207 -10.57 1.83 19.95
CA ALA A 207 -9.70 2.64 20.79
C ALA A 207 -8.26 2.08 20.83
N ARG A 208 -8.11 0.76 20.96
CA ARG A 208 -6.80 0.10 20.96
C ARG A 208 -6.13 0.20 19.59
N GLN A 209 -6.89 0.03 18.52
CA GLN A 209 -6.36 0.15 17.16
C GLN A 209 -5.82 1.56 16.91
N ILE A 210 -6.56 2.61 17.29
CA ILE A 210 -6.10 4.01 17.19
C ILE A 210 -4.82 4.21 18.02
N ALA A 211 -4.81 3.75 19.28
CA ALA A 211 -3.66 3.87 20.17
C ALA A 211 -2.40 3.22 19.60
N THR A 212 -2.50 1.98 19.12
CA THR A 212 -1.37 1.25 18.53
C THR A 212 -0.87 1.91 17.24
N VAL A 213 -1.76 2.41 16.38
CA VAL A 213 -1.35 3.13 15.15
C VAL A 213 -0.60 4.41 15.52
N ILE A 214 -1.12 5.19 16.48
CA ILE A 214 -0.47 6.42 16.96
C ILE A 214 0.93 6.10 17.49
N ASN A 215 1.06 5.17 18.43
CA ASN A 215 2.33 4.88 19.10
C ASN A 215 3.38 4.35 18.11
N LYS A 216 3.01 3.40 17.24
CA LYS A 216 3.95 2.87 16.23
C LYS A 216 4.44 3.94 15.25
N ASN A 217 3.58 4.89 14.87
CA ASN A 217 3.98 5.98 13.99
C ASN A 217 4.84 7.04 14.71
N PHE A 218 4.69 7.22 16.02
CA PHE A 218 5.65 8.01 16.81
C PHE A 218 7.05 7.37 16.84
N ARG A 219 7.14 6.04 16.97
CA ARG A 219 8.43 5.32 16.97
C ARG A 219 9.20 5.50 15.66
N ILE A 220 8.50 5.51 14.52
CA ILE A 220 9.10 5.75 13.20
C ILE A 220 9.78 7.12 13.13
N LEU A 221 9.17 8.15 13.73
CA LEU A 221 9.68 9.53 13.67
C LEU A 221 10.96 9.69 14.50
N ASN A 222 11.00 9.09 15.70
CA ASN A 222 12.10 9.27 16.63
C ASN A 222 13.33 8.38 16.33
N ASN A 223 13.30 7.52 15.28
CA ASN A 223 14.33 6.52 14.95
C ASN A 223 14.79 5.69 16.17
N SER A 224 13.92 5.52 17.16
CA SER A 224 14.26 4.88 18.42
C SER A 224 14.09 3.37 18.29
N ASN A 225 15.22 2.64 18.29
CA ASN A 225 15.23 1.18 18.46
C ASN A 225 15.00 0.75 19.91
N GLU A 226 14.82 1.70 20.84
CA GLU A 226 14.60 1.41 22.25
C GLU A 226 13.21 0.80 22.46
N ASP A 227 13.19 -0.45 22.90
CA ASP A 227 12.00 -1.16 23.38
C ASP A 227 11.52 -0.66 24.77
N GLY A 228 12.26 0.25 25.41
CA GLY A 228 12.22 0.45 26.86
C GLY A 228 11.07 1.27 27.46
N PHE A 229 10.31 2.07 26.69
CA PHE A 229 9.35 3.01 27.33
C PHE A 229 8.03 3.25 26.57
N PHE A 230 7.94 2.83 25.31
CA PHE A 230 6.75 2.95 24.44
C PHE A 230 6.10 1.58 24.19
N GLY A 231 6.08 0.72 25.21
CA GLY A 231 5.56 -0.64 25.14
C GLY A 231 4.02 -0.75 25.18
N PRO A 232 3.48 -1.98 25.26
CA PRO A 232 2.04 -2.26 25.29
C PRO A 232 1.25 -1.48 26.36
N SER A 233 1.90 -1.11 27.47
CA SER A 233 1.32 -0.32 28.55
C SER A 233 0.94 1.11 28.12
N GLY A 234 1.74 1.73 27.25
CA GLY A 234 1.43 3.07 26.70
C GLY A 234 0.24 3.03 25.74
N ASP A 235 0.14 1.97 24.93
CA ASP A 235 -1.03 1.72 24.08
C ASP A 235 -2.29 1.53 24.94
N GLN A 236 -2.18 0.77 26.02
CA GLN A 236 -3.30 0.51 26.93
C GLN A 236 -3.77 1.78 27.65
N LEU A 237 -2.85 2.63 28.13
CA LEU A 237 -3.23 3.92 28.72
C LEU A 237 -3.90 4.82 27.67
N THR A 238 -3.33 4.91 26.46
CA THR A 238 -3.91 5.71 25.37
C THR A 238 -5.31 5.20 25.00
N GLN A 239 -5.50 3.88 24.91
CA GLN A 239 -6.80 3.24 24.71
C GLN A 239 -7.79 3.65 25.81
N ALA A 240 -7.40 3.53 27.08
CA ALA A 240 -8.26 3.84 28.23
C ALA A 240 -8.66 5.33 28.25
N VAL A 241 -7.73 6.23 27.94
CA VAL A 241 -7.99 7.67 27.82
C VAL A 241 -8.94 7.95 26.68
N LEU A 242 -8.77 7.36 25.50
CA LEU A 242 -9.71 7.57 24.37
C LEU A 242 -11.12 7.09 24.72
N MET A 243 -11.24 5.92 25.37
CA MET A 243 -12.52 5.39 25.84
C MET A 243 -13.18 6.35 26.84
N LEU A 244 -12.43 6.85 27.82
CA LEU A 244 -12.92 7.81 28.80
C LEU A 244 -13.31 9.15 28.16
N THR A 245 -12.49 9.67 27.25
CA THR A 245 -12.76 10.90 26.49
C THR A 245 -14.09 10.81 25.77
N LYS A 246 -14.46 9.63 25.24
CA LYS A 246 -15.74 9.44 24.54
C LYS A 246 -16.96 9.74 25.43
N GLU A 247 -16.83 9.65 26.75
CA GLU A 247 -17.90 9.96 27.70
C GLU A 247 -18.13 11.48 27.90
N PHE A 248 -17.32 12.35 27.30
CA PHE A 248 -17.47 13.82 27.37
C PHE A 248 -18.40 14.39 26.28
N GLY A 249 -19.11 13.53 25.55
CA GLY A 249 -20.15 13.95 24.58
C GLY A 249 -19.60 14.86 23.49
N ASP A 250 -20.20 16.04 23.30
CA ASP A 250 -19.84 17.00 22.25
C ASP A 250 -18.40 17.52 22.34
N ARG A 251 -17.76 17.39 23.51
CA ARG A 251 -16.36 17.78 23.75
C ARG A 251 -15.42 16.57 23.82
N ALA A 252 -15.85 15.40 23.36
CA ALA A 252 -15.01 14.22 23.25
C ALA A 252 -14.01 14.33 22.10
N ASP A 253 -12.85 14.92 22.32
CA ASP A 253 -11.78 15.07 21.31
C ASP A 253 -10.37 14.98 21.92
N VAL A 254 -9.36 15.11 21.07
CA VAL A 254 -7.95 14.98 21.46
C VAL A 254 -7.50 16.01 22.51
N MET A 255 -8.14 17.19 22.60
CA MET A 255 -7.82 18.16 23.65
C MET A 255 -8.37 17.70 25.00
N THR A 256 -9.53 17.07 25.03
CA THR A 256 -10.09 16.49 26.27
C THR A 256 -9.24 15.30 26.74
N SER A 257 -8.74 14.48 25.82
CA SER A 257 -7.74 13.45 26.15
C SER A 257 -6.48 14.04 26.79
N ALA A 258 -5.97 15.16 26.26
CA ALA A 258 -4.83 15.86 26.84
C ALA A 258 -5.15 16.43 28.23
N ALA A 259 -6.33 17.04 28.41
CA ALA A 259 -6.78 17.58 29.70
C ALA A 259 -6.90 16.50 30.79
N ILE A 260 -7.38 15.30 30.44
CA ILE A 260 -7.41 14.16 31.36
C ILE A 260 -5.99 13.79 31.81
N LEU A 261 -5.08 13.61 30.84
CA LEU A 261 -3.69 13.20 31.11
C LEU A 261 -2.88 14.23 31.89
N SER A 262 -3.17 15.52 31.69
CA SER A 262 -2.51 16.62 32.39
C SER A 262 -3.17 16.97 33.73
N SER A 263 -4.22 16.27 34.15
CA SER A 263 -4.90 16.56 35.42
C SER A 263 -4.05 16.21 36.64
N GLU A 264 -4.02 17.10 37.63
CA GLU A 264 -3.30 16.86 38.87
C GLU A 264 -3.85 15.64 39.61
N GLN A 265 -2.97 14.76 40.10
CA GLN A 265 -3.37 13.54 40.79
C GLN A 265 -4.36 12.68 39.97
N MET A 266 -4.26 12.70 38.63
CA MET A 266 -5.14 11.99 37.70
C MET A 266 -5.52 10.59 38.18
N ILE A 267 -4.54 9.80 38.62
CA ILE A 267 -4.74 8.41 39.01
C ILE A 267 -5.62 8.29 40.26
N ALA A 268 -5.35 9.10 41.29
CA ALA A 268 -6.16 9.13 42.50
C ALA A 268 -7.60 9.54 42.19
N ARG A 269 -7.77 10.57 41.34
CA ARG A 269 -9.09 11.03 40.87
C ARG A 269 -9.85 9.95 40.11
N LEU A 270 -9.19 9.21 39.22
CA LEU A 270 -9.82 8.15 38.43
C LEU A 270 -10.15 6.90 39.26
N MET A 271 -9.34 6.57 40.28
CA MET A 271 -9.59 5.43 41.17
C MET A 271 -10.76 5.68 42.13
N SER A 272 -10.96 6.93 42.57
CA SER A 272 -12.09 7.32 43.42
C SER A 272 -13.39 7.56 42.65
N ALA A 273 -13.29 7.78 41.34
CA ALA A 273 -14.44 8.04 40.48
C ALA A 273 -15.27 6.78 40.18
N ASN A 274 -16.58 6.98 40.00
CA ASN A 274 -17.47 5.94 39.48
C ASN A 274 -17.36 5.86 37.94
N LEU A 275 -16.32 5.16 37.46
CA LEU A 275 -16.10 4.93 36.03
C LEU A 275 -17.00 3.84 35.48
N ASN A 276 -17.36 3.94 34.20
CA ASN A 276 -17.94 2.82 33.44
C ASN A 276 -17.06 1.56 33.61
N PRO A 277 -17.64 0.38 33.88
CA PRO A 277 -16.89 -0.87 34.07
C PRO A 277 -15.86 -1.17 32.97
N TRP A 278 -16.20 -0.93 31.71
CA TRP A 278 -15.31 -1.18 30.57
C TRP A 278 -14.11 -0.23 30.54
N VAL A 279 -14.34 1.05 30.85
CA VAL A 279 -13.29 2.07 30.99
C VAL A 279 -12.39 1.72 32.18
N LYS A 280 -12.97 1.30 33.31
CA LYS A 280 -12.24 0.87 34.51
C LYS A 280 -11.32 -0.32 34.23
N ILE A 281 -11.80 -1.30 33.46
CA ILE A 281 -11.00 -2.46 33.01
C ILE A 281 -9.82 -2.00 32.14
N ALA A 282 -10.04 -1.06 31.21
CA ALA A 282 -8.98 -0.53 30.37
C ALA A 282 -7.85 0.13 31.18
N PHE A 283 -8.20 0.86 32.25
CA PHE A 283 -7.23 1.42 33.22
C PHE A 283 -6.64 0.39 34.21
N GLY A 284 -7.08 -0.86 34.19
CA GLY A 284 -6.72 -1.88 35.18
C GLY A 284 -5.21 -2.06 35.37
N GLN A 285 -4.43 -2.04 34.29
CA GLN A 285 -2.96 -2.13 34.39
C GLN A 285 -2.37 -0.93 35.13
N LEU A 286 -2.82 0.30 34.79
CA LEU A 286 -2.37 1.52 35.46
C LEU A 286 -2.73 1.49 36.96
N PHE A 287 -3.96 1.11 37.29
CA PHE A 287 -4.42 1.00 38.68
C PHE A 287 -3.68 -0.08 39.47
N SER A 288 -3.42 -1.24 38.86
CA SER A 288 -2.64 -2.31 39.51
C SER A 288 -1.19 -1.91 39.77
N SER A 289 -0.64 -1.03 38.93
CA SER A 289 0.74 -0.54 39.06
C SER A 289 0.83 0.71 39.94
N ALA A 290 -0.28 1.22 40.48
CA ALA A 290 -0.35 2.48 41.23
C ALA A 290 0.64 2.54 42.43
N ALA A 291 1.00 1.40 43.01
CA ALA A 291 1.98 1.29 44.09
C ALA A 291 3.45 1.43 43.63
N SER A 292 3.73 1.30 42.33
CA SER A 292 5.05 1.50 41.73
C SER A 292 5.13 2.87 41.04
N GLU A 293 5.57 3.88 41.79
CA GLU A 293 5.66 5.26 41.29
C GLU A 293 6.47 5.37 39.99
N LYS A 294 7.60 4.66 39.89
CA LYS A 294 8.47 4.68 38.70
C LYS A 294 7.77 4.12 37.46
N THR A 295 7.05 3.01 37.59
CA THR A 295 6.34 2.37 36.48
C THR A 295 5.18 3.24 36.01
N VAL A 296 4.42 3.78 36.95
CA VAL A 296 3.28 4.65 36.69
C VAL A 296 3.69 5.95 36.00
N ALA A 297 4.69 6.64 36.57
CA ALA A 297 5.23 7.86 36.00
C ALA A 297 5.70 7.63 34.55
N GLY A 298 6.31 6.47 34.28
CA GLY A 298 6.73 6.15 32.92
C GLY A 298 5.59 5.94 31.94
N ILE A 299 4.57 5.15 32.31
CA ILE A 299 3.40 4.93 31.45
C ILE A 299 2.67 6.27 31.15
N VAL A 300 2.47 7.09 32.18
CA VAL A 300 1.81 8.41 32.04
C VAL A 300 2.64 9.37 31.21
N ALA A 301 3.96 9.43 31.42
CA ALA A 301 4.85 10.27 30.62
C ALA A 301 4.79 9.90 29.14
N THR A 302 4.84 8.61 28.81
CA THR A 302 4.72 8.10 27.43
C THR A 302 3.43 8.57 26.76
N ALA A 303 2.27 8.38 27.40
CA ALA A 303 0.99 8.83 26.85
C ALA A 303 0.92 10.37 26.76
N SER A 304 1.38 11.08 27.79
CA SER A 304 1.34 12.55 27.83
C SER A 304 2.19 13.19 26.73
N ILE A 305 3.36 12.63 26.43
CA ILE A 305 4.21 13.10 25.32
C ILE A 305 3.48 12.97 23.99
N MET A 306 2.73 11.88 23.76
CA MET A 306 1.96 11.69 22.54
C MET A 306 0.89 12.79 22.36
N PHE A 307 0.07 13.00 23.38
CA PHE A 307 -1.02 13.99 23.30
C PHE A 307 -0.51 15.43 23.28
N THR A 308 0.55 15.77 24.03
CA THR A 308 1.16 17.11 23.99
C THR A 308 1.66 17.47 22.60
N ARG A 309 2.23 16.51 21.84
CA ARG A 309 2.65 16.74 20.44
C ARG A 309 1.46 17.04 19.51
N PHE A 310 0.27 16.53 19.83
CA PHE A 310 -0.96 16.81 19.06
C PHE A 310 -1.54 18.18 19.35
N MET A 311 -1.20 18.79 20.49
CA MET A 311 -1.66 20.11 20.90
C MET A 311 -1.01 21.27 20.12
N ALA A 312 -0.41 20.99 18.96
CA ALA A 312 0.16 22.00 18.08
C ALA A 312 -0.94 22.89 17.49
N LYS A 313 -0.96 24.17 17.91
CA LYS A 313 -1.99 25.18 17.56
C LYS A 313 -2.38 25.18 16.07
N ASN A 314 -1.41 25.02 15.18
CA ASN A 314 -1.63 25.17 13.73
C ASN A 314 -2.27 23.95 13.06
N THR A 315 -2.30 22.79 13.72
CA THR A 315 -2.75 21.52 13.12
C THR A 315 -3.90 20.89 13.93
N LEU A 316 -3.99 21.20 15.22
CA LEU A 316 -4.98 20.68 16.16
C LEU A 316 -6.42 20.90 15.68
N GLY A 317 -6.70 22.01 15.01
CA GLY A 317 -8.02 22.35 14.45
C GLY A 317 -8.62 21.30 13.50
N CYS A 318 -7.79 20.44 12.91
CA CYS A 318 -8.23 19.35 12.04
C CYS A 318 -8.69 18.11 12.81
N PHE A 319 -8.40 18.01 14.11
CA PHE A 319 -8.65 16.83 14.94
C PHE A 319 -9.69 17.04 16.04
N ILE A 320 -10.30 18.24 16.10
CA ILE A 320 -11.24 18.65 17.14
C ILE A 320 -12.57 19.10 16.56
N GLY A 321 -13.65 18.93 17.33
CA GLY A 321 -15.00 19.30 16.91
C GLY A 321 -15.66 18.28 15.98
N LYS A 322 -16.67 18.72 15.24
CA LYS A 322 -17.50 17.85 14.41
C LYS A 322 -16.73 17.38 13.17
N THR A 323 -16.64 16.06 12.99
CA THR A 323 -16.08 15.45 11.78
C THR A 323 -16.87 15.86 10.53
N THR A 324 -16.15 16.41 9.56
CA THR A 324 -16.64 16.72 8.21
C THR A 324 -16.12 15.73 7.18
N LEU A 325 -14.95 15.14 7.43
CA LEU A 325 -14.37 14.09 6.60
C LEU A 325 -15.27 12.85 6.56
N PRO A 326 -15.62 12.31 5.39
CA PRO A 326 -16.44 11.10 5.32
C PRO A 326 -15.65 9.89 5.83
N LEU A 327 -16.18 9.23 6.86
CA LEU A 327 -15.57 8.03 7.45
C LEU A 327 -15.83 6.75 6.62
N SER A 328 -16.76 6.82 5.66
CA SER A 328 -17.01 5.79 4.67
C SER A 328 -17.29 6.43 3.30
N ILE A 329 -16.77 5.83 2.24
CA ILE A 329 -16.88 6.33 0.87
C ILE A 329 -17.37 5.24 -0.08
N LYS A 330 -18.05 5.64 -1.15
CA LYS A 330 -18.55 4.78 -2.24
C LYS A 330 -18.60 5.55 -3.56
N GLY A 331 -18.54 4.83 -4.67
CA GLY A 331 -18.61 5.38 -6.02
C GLY A 331 -17.59 6.51 -6.24
N LYS A 332 -18.04 7.61 -6.84
CA LYS A 332 -17.19 8.77 -7.16
C LYS A 332 -16.89 9.65 -5.94
N GLN A 333 -16.26 9.06 -4.93
CA GLN A 333 -15.75 9.77 -3.75
C GLN A 333 -14.24 9.54 -3.62
N MET A 334 -13.51 10.59 -3.28
CA MET A 334 -12.06 10.56 -3.09
C MET A 334 -11.69 11.27 -1.80
N ILE A 335 -10.85 10.63 -0.99
CA ILE A 335 -10.20 11.27 0.16
C ILE A 335 -8.70 11.30 -0.10
N ILE A 336 -8.10 12.47 0.04
CA ILE A 336 -6.66 12.68 -0.07
C ILE A 336 -6.09 12.98 1.32
N PHE A 337 -5.22 12.10 1.79
CA PHE A 337 -4.42 12.27 3.00
C PHE A 337 -3.09 12.92 2.62
N GLY A 338 -2.91 14.17 3.02
CA GLY A 338 -1.71 14.96 2.75
C GLY A 338 -0.81 15.06 3.97
N LEU A 339 0.47 14.76 3.82
CA LEU A 339 1.45 14.96 4.89
C LEU A 339 2.12 16.33 4.77
N ASP A 340 2.00 17.16 5.82
CA ASP A 340 2.84 18.34 6.01
C ASP A 340 4.25 17.90 6.42
N ARG A 341 5.23 18.11 5.53
CA ARG A 341 6.63 17.72 5.78
C ARG A 341 7.32 18.63 6.80
N GLU A 342 6.89 19.88 6.94
CA GLU A 342 7.44 20.82 7.92
C GLU A 342 6.97 20.46 9.34
N ARG A 343 5.73 19.98 9.46
CA ARG A 343 5.10 19.64 10.74
C ARG A 343 4.91 18.13 10.93
N ARG A 344 5.69 17.33 10.22
CA ARG A 344 5.54 15.86 10.15
C ARG A 344 5.41 15.22 11.52
N ASP A 345 6.26 15.62 12.46
CA ASP A 345 6.32 15.02 13.79
C ASP A 345 5.05 15.23 14.62
N ALA A 346 4.32 16.30 14.36
CA ALA A 346 3.06 16.63 15.04
C ALA A 346 1.84 16.00 14.35
N VAL A 347 1.86 15.88 13.01
CA VAL A 347 0.66 15.48 12.24
C VAL A 347 0.63 14.01 11.84
N ALA A 348 1.80 13.40 11.60
CA ALA A 348 1.85 12.08 10.97
C ALA A 348 1.14 10.97 11.77
N PRO A 349 1.29 10.86 13.11
CA PRO A 349 0.66 9.77 13.87
C PRO A 349 -0.87 9.82 13.85
N LEU A 350 -1.46 11.01 14.06
CA LEU A 350 -2.92 11.18 14.01
C LEU A 350 -3.46 11.10 12.58
N MET A 351 -2.77 11.69 11.59
CA MET A 351 -3.19 11.55 10.19
C MET A 351 -3.18 10.08 9.75
N THR A 352 -2.18 9.31 10.19
CA THR A 352 -2.07 7.88 9.89
C THR A 352 -3.14 7.08 10.63
N SER A 353 -3.51 7.43 11.86
CA SER A 353 -4.61 6.77 12.57
C SER A 353 -5.95 7.02 11.88
N VAL A 354 -6.22 8.24 11.43
CA VAL A 354 -7.44 8.54 10.64
C VAL A 354 -7.43 7.77 9.31
N LEU A 355 -6.30 7.74 8.58
CA LEU A 355 -6.17 6.95 7.34
C LEU A 355 -6.44 5.47 7.60
N HIS A 356 -5.80 4.89 8.62
CA HIS A 356 -5.96 3.48 8.98
C HIS A 356 -7.41 3.16 9.34
N MET A 357 -8.03 3.96 10.23
CA MET A 357 -9.41 3.74 10.65
C MET A 357 -10.38 3.92 9.49
N THR A 358 -10.12 4.86 8.59
CA THR A 358 -10.93 5.06 7.37
C THR A 358 -10.84 3.83 6.46
N ILE A 359 -9.65 3.27 6.23
CA ILE A 359 -9.49 2.04 5.46
C ILE A 359 -10.24 0.89 6.14
N ALA A 360 -9.95 0.64 7.43
CA ALA A 360 -10.53 -0.45 8.21
C ALA A 360 -12.06 -0.39 8.20
N ARG A 361 -12.66 0.78 8.47
CA ARG A 361 -14.11 0.97 8.46
C ARG A 361 -14.73 0.70 7.09
N ASN A 362 -14.05 1.10 6.00
CA ASN A 362 -14.56 0.90 4.65
C ASN A 362 -14.51 -0.55 4.17
N ILE A 363 -13.69 -1.41 4.79
CA ILE A 363 -13.52 -2.84 4.43
C ILE A 363 -13.95 -3.80 5.55
N ALA A 364 -14.46 -3.28 6.68
CA ALA A 364 -14.97 -4.08 7.79
C ALA A 364 -16.18 -4.95 7.40
N LYS A 365 -16.90 -4.53 6.35
CA LYS A 365 -17.97 -5.30 5.72
C LYS A 365 -17.73 -5.34 4.22
N LYS A 366 -18.28 -6.38 3.58
CA LYS A 366 -18.22 -6.52 2.13
C LYS A 366 -18.83 -5.31 1.43
N ARG A 367 -18.04 -4.68 0.58
CA ARG A 367 -18.46 -3.52 -0.21
C ARG A 367 -19.26 -3.94 -1.46
N SER A 368 -19.95 -2.97 -2.05
CA SER A 368 -20.56 -3.10 -3.38
C SER A 368 -19.60 -2.76 -4.52
N ASP A 369 -18.56 -1.97 -4.22
CA ASP A 369 -17.56 -1.49 -5.17
C ASP A 369 -16.12 -1.65 -4.63
N PRO A 370 -15.12 -1.70 -5.53
CA PRO A 370 -13.71 -1.74 -5.11
C PRO A 370 -13.24 -0.43 -4.48
N LEU A 371 -12.55 -0.51 -3.35
CA LEU A 371 -11.86 0.60 -2.71
C LEU A 371 -10.41 0.65 -3.16
N ILE A 372 -10.05 1.66 -3.95
CA ILE A 372 -8.66 1.90 -4.34
C ILE A 372 -7.94 2.62 -3.20
N VAL A 373 -6.90 2.00 -2.65
CA VAL A 373 -6.05 2.60 -1.62
C VAL A 373 -4.65 2.78 -2.20
N ALA A 374 -4.28 4.01 -2.54
CA ALA A 374 -2.99 4.33 -3.13
C ALA A 374 -2.08 5.02 -2.10
N LEU A 375 -0.96 4.40 -1.79
CA LEU A 375 0.05 4.88 -0.84
C LEU A 375 1.36 5.11 -1.59
N ASP A 376 1.71 6.36 -1.94
CA ASP A 376 2.88 6.65 -2.79
C ASP A 376 4.23 6.27 -2.14
N GLU A 377 4.30 6.41 -0.82
CA GLU A 377 5.50 6.09 -0.04
C GLU A 377 5.10 5.37 1.26
N LEU A 378 4.78 4.09 1.14
CA LEU A 378 4.35 3.23 2.24
C LEU A 378 5.28 3.28 3.47
N PRO A 379 6.63 3.22 3.34
CA PRO A 379 7.51 3.23 4.50
C PRO A 379 7.44 4.54 5.29
N SER A 380 6.88 5.62 4.75
CA SER A 380 6.76 6.87 5.51
C SER A 380 5.75 6.82 6.67
N LEU A 381 4.93 5.77 6.72
CA LEU A 381 3.91 5.50 7.73
C LEU A 381 3.84 4.00 8.09
N TYR A 382 3.26 3.67 9.24
CA TYR A 382 3.01 2.29 9.67
C TYR A 382 1.51 1.99 9.75
N LEU A 383 1.05 1.01 8.99
CA LEU A 383 -0.31 0.48 9.03
C LEU A 383 -0.27 -0.96 9.57
N PRO A 384 -0.57 -1.19 10.86
CA PRO A 384 -0.48 -2.50 11.50
C PRO A 384 -1.20 -3.63 10.73
N ASP A 385 -2.37 -3.33 10.15
CA ASP A 385 -3.23 -4.33 9.52
C ASP A 385 -3.02 -4.44 8.01
N LEU A 386 -2.08 -3.71 7.42
CA LEU A 386 -1.91 -3.68 5.96
C LEU A 386 -1.65 -5.08 5.37
N PHE A 387 -0.80 -5.88 6.02
CA PHE A 387 -0.53 -7.24 5.57
C PHE A 387 -1.80 -8.10 5.63
N ARG A 388 -2.66 -7.88 6.63
CA ARG A 388 -3.95 -8.56 6.77
C ARG A 388 -4.90 -8.14 5.66
N TRP A 389 -5.01 -6.84 5.38
CA TRP A 389 -5.86 -6.32 4.30
C TRP A 389 -5.46 -6.85 2.92
N LEU A 390 -4.16 -6.97 2.65
CA LEU A 390 -3.64 -7.52 1.39
C LEU A 390 -3.97 -9.01 1.20
N ASN A 391 -4.11 -9.77 2.28
CA ASN A 391 -4.33 -11.22 2.23
C ASN A 391 -5.79 -11.62 2.40
N GLU A 392 -6.50 -10.97 3.32
CA GLU A 392 -7.85 -11.37 3.77
C GLU A 392 -8.94 -10.45 3.19
N SER A 393 -8.70 -9.15 3.04
CA SER A 393 -9.76 -8.18 2.70
C SER A 393 -10.00 -7.99 1.19
N ARG A 394 -9.62 -8.98 0.37
CA ARG A 394 -9.77 -8.93 -1.09
C ARG A 394 -11.24 -9.01 -1.51
N SER A 395 -12.00 -9.94 -0.92
CA SER A 395 -13.44 -10.08 -1.12
C SER A 395 -14.21 -8.85 -0.64
N GLU A 396 -13.62 -8.12 0.30
CA GLU A 396 -14.24 -6.98 0.98
C GLU A 396 -14.02 -5.68 0.19
N GLY A 397 -13.21 -5.74 -0.87
CA GLY A 397 -13.02 -4.67 -1.84
C GLY A 397 -11.70 -3.91 -1.69
N PHE A 398 -10.79 -4.32 -0.81
CA PHE A 398 -9.49 -3.67 -0.67
C PHE A 398 -8.63 -3.86 -1.93
N CYS A 399 -8.25 -2.75 -2.57
CA CYS A 399 -7.36 -2.73 -3.73
C CYS A 399 -6.16 -1.81 -3.46
N GLY A 400 -5.11 -2.36 -2.85
CA GLY A 400 -3.89 -1.63 -2.49
C GLY A 400 -2.94 -1.38 -3.66
N ILE A 401 -2.55 -0.13 -3.88
CA ILE A 401 -1.46 0.31 -4.75
C ILE A 401 -0.39 0.93 -3.85
N LEU A 402 0.71 0.20 -3.65
CA LEU A 402 1.70 0.47 -2.63
C LEU A 402 3.04 0.85 -3.27
N GLY A 403 3.52 2.05 -3.00
CA GLY A 403 4.80 2.56 -3.48
C GLY A 403 5.86 2.55 -2.38
N TRP A 404 7.09 2.15 -2.72
CA TRP A 404 8.25 2.32 -1.84
C TRP A 404 9.55 2.33 -2.64
N GLN A 405 10.64 2.83 -2.05
CA GLN A 405 11.88 3.02 -2.78
C GLN A 405 12.69 1.73 -2.94
N ASN A 406 12.93 1.06 -1.81
CA ASN A 406 13.74 -0.15 -1.74
C ASN A 406 13.31 -1.01 -0.54
N MET A 407 13.78 -2.25 -0.49
CA MET A 407 13.41 -3.18 0.57
C MET A 407 13.97 -2.75 1.93
N GLY A 408 15.19 -2.20 1.99
CA GLY A 408 15.78 -1.75 3.26
C GLY A 408 14.92 -0.73 4.01
N GLN A 409 14.33 0.25 3.31
CA GLN A 409 13.42 1.22 3.91
C GLN A 409 12.13 0.58 4.43
N LEU A 410 11.57 -0.38 3.68
CA LEU A 410 10.36 -1.10 4.12
C LEU A 410 10.66 -1.98 5.34
N GLU A 411 11.78 -2.71 5.31
CA GLU A 411 12.22 -3.58 6.41
C GLU A 411 12.53 -2.78 7.68
N LYS A 412 13.12 -1.59 7.55
CA LYS A 412 13.40 -0.70 8.70
C LYS A 412 12.14 -0.39 9.50
N ASN A 413 11.03 -0.08 8.83
CA ASN A 413 9.83 0.42 9.49
C ASN A 413 8.78 -0.66 9.75
N TYR A 414 8.70 -1.69 8.89
CA TYR A 414 7.75 -2.80 9.06
C TYR A 414 8.34 -4.03 9.76
N GLY A 415 9.67 -4.12 9.86
CA GLY A 415 10.37 -5.34 10.22
C GLY A 415 10.50 -6.28 9.02
N ARG A 416 11.57 -7.08 9.03
CA ARG A 416 11.96 -7.94 7.90
C ARG A 416 10.89 -8.95 7.49
N GLU A 417 10.23 -9.58 8.46
CA GLU A 417 9.21 -10.60 8.21
C GLU A 417 7.93 -10.01 7.60
N VAL A 418 7.45 -8.90 8.16
CA VAL A 418 6.24 -8.22 7.66
C VAL A 418 6.51 -7.61 6.28
N ALA A 419 7.67 -7.02 6.05
CA ALA A 419 8.06 -6.49 4.74
C ALA A 419 8.08 -7.57 3.65
N LYS A 420 8.65 -8.75 3.94
CA LYS A 420 8.59 -9.91 3.03
C LYS A 420 7.16 -10.37 2.77
N THR A 421 6.33 -10.37 3.81
CA THR A 421 4.90 -10.75 3.70
C THR A 421 4.13 -9.75 2.82
N ILE A 422 4.37 -8.45 2.98
CA ILE A 422 3.77 -7.39 2.13
C ILE A 422 4.18 -7.59 0.66
N LEU A 423 5.48 -7.78 0.40
CA LEU A 423 5.99 -8.03 -0.96
C LEU A 423 5.38 -9.31 -1.56
N GLY A 424 5.27 -10.38 -0.76
CA GLY A 424 4.68 -11.66 -1.17
C GLY A 424 3.19 -11.55 -1.47
N ALA A 425 2.44 -10.82 -0.64
CA ALA A 425 0.99 -10.63 -0.79
C ALA A 425 0.65 -9.82 -2.04
N CYS A 426 1.49 -8.85 -2.43
CA CYS A 426 1.32 -8.08 -3.66
C CYS A 426 1.57 -8.94 -4.90
N SER A 427 0.49 -9.43 -5.54
CA SER A 427 0.62 -10.28 -6.72
C SER A 427 1.09 -9.51 -7.96
N THR A 428 0.79 -8.21 -8.04
CA THR A 428 1.31 -7.34 -9.11
C THR A 428 2.53 -6.59 -8.62
N LYS A 429 3.60 -6.53 -9.43
CA LYS A 429 4.84 -5.82 -9.11
C LYS A 429 5.32 -5.01 -10.31
N PHE A 430 5.58 -3.72 -10.08
CA PHE A 430 6.36 -2.85 -10.95
C PHE A 430 7.69 -2.58 -10.26
N ILE A 431 8.76 -3.18 -10.78
CA ILE A 431 10.11 -3.08 -10.21
C ILE A 431 10.93 -2.19 -11.14
N PHE A 432 11.10 -0.94 -10.74
CA PHE A 432 11.99 0.03 -11.38
C PHE A 432 13.40 -0.11 -10.78
N ASN A 433 14.30 0.83 -11.10
CA ASN A 433 15.61 0.90 -10.48
C ASN A 433 15.47 1.10 -8.95
N PRO A 434 15.89 0.13 -8.11
CA PRO A 434 15.74 0.23 -6.66
C PRO A 434 16.80 1.15 -6.00
N GLY A 435 17.83 1.56 -6.73
CA GLY A 435 18.90 2.43 -6.23
C GLY A 435 19.91 1.76 -5.29
N GLU A 436 19.70 0.50 -4.90
CA GLU A 436 20.61 -0.26 -4.03
C GLU A 436 20.79 -1.71 -4.50
N ASN A 437 21.96 -2.28 -4.21
CA ASN A 437 22.32 -3.61 -4.70
C ASN A 437 21.56 -4.76 -4.00
N GLU A 438 21.26 -4.66 -2.71
CA GLU A 438 20.56 -5.73 -1.98
C GLU A 438 19.16 -6.00 -2.54
N SER A 439 18.36 -4.94 -2.71
CA SER A 439 17.07 -5.02 -3.40
C SER A 439 17.20 -5.55 -4.83
N ALA A 440 18.22 -5.11 -5.58
CA ALA A 440 18.45 -5.58 -6.95
C ALA A 440 18.80 -7.08 -7.01
N GLN A 441 19.59 -7.58 -6.05
CA GLN A 441 19.90 -9.01 -5.93
C GLN A 441 18.65 -9.82 -5.58
N LEU A 442 17.82 -9.33 -4.65
CA LEU A 442 16.55 -9.97 -4.32
C LEU A 442 15.64 -10.11 -5.56
N PHE A 443 15.46 -9.03 -6.33
CA PHE A 443 14.60 -9.06 -7.52
C PHE A 443 15.19 -9.88 -8.66
N SER A 444 16.52 -9.91 -8.80
CA SER A 444 17.21 -10.79 -9.74
C SER A 444 16.96 -12.26 -9.39
N SER A 445 17.13 -12.64 -8.13
CA SER A 445 16.81 -13.99 -7.64
C SER A 445 15.32 -14.33 -7.76
N PHE A 446 14.42 -13.33 -7.58
CA PHE A 446 12.98 -13.52 -7.76
C PHE A 446 12.58 -13.87 -9.20
N LEU A 447 13.34 -13.39 -10.20
CA LEU A 447 13.11 -13.72 -11.61
C LEU A 447 13.69 -15.08 -12.01
N GLY A 448 14.70 -15.56 -11.30
CA GLY A 448 15.37 -16.83 -11.58
C GLY A 448 16.22 -16.81 -12.85
N ASP A 449 16.58 -18.02 -13.30
CA ASP A 449 17.55 -18.25 -14.35
C ASP A 449 16.89 -18.73 -15.66
N GLU A 450 17.49 -18.35 -16.78
CA GLU A 450 17.17 -18.83 -18.13
C GLU A 450 18.29 -19.74 -18.66
N GLU A 451 17.92 -20.74 -19.47
CA GLU A 451 18.88 -21.60 -20.18
C GLU A 451 19.36 -20.90 -21.46
N ILE A 452 20.68 -20.77 -21.61
CA ILE A 452 21.33 -20.26 -22.81
C ILE A 452 22.10 -21.40 -23.48
N ARG A 453 21.90 -21.54 -24.79
CA ARG A 453 22.65 -22.48 -25.63
C ARG A 453 23.74 -21.74 -26.39
N TYR A 454 24.99 -21.98 -26.01
CA TYR A 454 26.15 -21.49 -26.71
C TYR A 454 26.50 -22.47 -27.84
N LYS A 455 26.56 -21.97 -29.07
CA LYS A 455 27.09 -22.74 -30.19
C LYS A 455 28.56 -22.39 -30.38
N HIS A 456 29.45 -23.27 -29.94
CA HIS A 456 30.87 -23.14 -30.22
C HIS A 456 31.16 -23.73 -31.60
N LYS A 457 31.60 -22.89 -32.53
CA LYS A 457 32.13 -23.34 -33.82
C LYS A 457 33.65 -23.31 -33.72
N SER A 458 34.28 -24.48 -33.70
CA SER A 458 35.72 -24.58 -33.87
C SER A 458 36.02 -24.94 -35.33
N ARG A 459 37.06 -24.29 -35.87
CA ARG A 459 37.56 -24.55 -37.21
C ARG A 459 39.03 -24.93 -37.06
N SER A 460 39.37 -26.14 -37.45
CA SER A 460 40.76 -26.62 -37.44
C SER A 460 41.20 -26.93 -38.86
N THR A 461 42.47 -26.67 -39.13
CA THR A 461 43.09 -26.92 -40.44
C THR A 461 44.29 -27.82 -40.22
N GLY A 462 44.25 -29.03 -40.77
CA GLY A 462 45.33 -30.01 -40.68
C GLY A 462 45.34 -30.90 -41.91
N GLY A 463 46.52 -31.14 -42.50
CA GLY A 463 46.67 -31.99 -43.69
C GLY A 463 45.98 -31.49 -44.97
N GLY A 464 45.83 -30.17 -45.14
CA GLY A 464 45.23 -29.57 -46.34
C GLY A 464 43.69 -29.60 -46.39
N LYS A 465 43.01 -30.12 -45.35
CA LYS A 465 41.54 -30.07 -45.22
C LYS A 465 41.10 -29.21 -44.03
N THR A 466 40.02 -28.48 -44.21
CA THR A 466 39.36 -27.69 -43.15
C THR A 466 38.26 -28.54 -42.51
N ASN A 467 38.32 -28.75 -41.19
CA ASN A 467 37.23 -29.33 -40.41
C ASN A 467 36.51 -28.26 -39.59
N ASN A 468 35.18 -28.27 -39.63
CA ASN A 468 34.32 -27.43 -38.80
C ASN A 468 33.58 -28.32 -37.80
N THR A 469 33.83 -28.11 -36.51
CA THR A 469 33.08 -28.78 -35.44
C THR A 469 32.14 -27.77 -34.79
N ILE A 470 30.87 -28.14 -34.66
CA ILE A 470 29.88 -27.35 -33.92
C ILE A 470 29.55 -28.11 -32.65
N SER A 471 29.91 -27.56 -31.49
CA SER A 471 29.50 -28.07 -30.19
C SER A 471 28.44 -27.14 -29.58
N ASP A 472 27.37 -27.74 -29.06
CA ASP A 472 26.34 -27.04 -28.32
C ASP A 472 26.63 -27.19 -26.82
N GLN A 473 26.80 -26.08 -26.11
CA GLN A 473 26.97 -26.05 -24.65
C GLN A 473 25.76 -25.37 -24.01
N GLU A 474 25.08 -26.07 -23.10
CA GLU A 474 23.97 -25.55 -22.30
C GLU A 474 24.52 -24.93 -21.01
N LYS A 475 24.19 -23.67 -20.74
CA LYS A 475 24.53 -22.94 -19.50
C LYS A 475 23.30 -22.22 -18.96
N THR A 476 23.31 -21.89 -17.68
CA THR A 476 22.30 -21.01 -17.07
C THR A 476 22.85 -19.59 -16.90
N LYS A 477 21.96 -18.61 -17.01
CA LYS A 477 22.22 -17.21 -16.71
C LYS A 477 20.99 -16.64 -16.03
N LYS A 478 21.14 -15.65 -15.14
CA LYS A 478 19.98 -14.93 -14.60
C LYS A 478 19.17 -14.29 -15.72
N LEU A 479 17.84 -14.37 -15.63
CA LEU A 479 16.94 -13.72 -16.58
C LEU A 479 17.16 -12.20 -16.63
N PHE A 480 17.52 -11.62 -15.47
CA PHE A 480 17.89 -10.22 -15.32
C PHE A 480 18.90 -10.07 -14.18
N GLU A 481 20.07 -9.55 -14.47
CA GLU A 481 21.15 -9.37 -13.49
C GLU A 481 20.85 -8.21 -12.51
N SER A 482 21.40 -8.27 -11.31
CA SER A 482 21.26 -7.17 -10.32
C SER A 482 21.79 -5.84 -10.88
N ALA A 483 22.89 -5.88 -11.62
CA ALA A 483 23.45 -4.71 -12.29
C ALA A 483 22.54 -4.14 -13.39
N GLU A 484 21.69 -4.96 -14.02
CA GLU A 484 20.74 -4.48 -15.03
C GLU A 484 19.59 -3.70 -14.39
N PHE A 485 19.10 -4.11 -13.20
CA PHE A 485 18.14 -3.32 -12.42
C PHE A 485 18.68 -1.93 -12.09
N LEU A 486 19.94 -1.85 -11.65
CA LEU A 486 20.60 -0.58 -11.29
C LEU A 486 20.87 0.34 -12.48
N LYS A 487 20.78 -0.19 -13.71
CA LYS A 487 20.95 0.55 -14.97
C LYS A 487 19.62 0.84 -15.67
N LEU A 488 18.48 0.49 -15.08
CA LEU A 488 17.18 0.79 -15.66
C LEU A 488 16.97 2.31 -15.74
N PRO A 489 16.66 2.88 -16.92
CA PRO A 489 16.29 4.28 -17.05
C PRO A 489 14.90 4.55 -16.45
N ALA A 490 14.63 5.81 -16.14
CA ALA A 490 13.33 6.22 -15.60
C ALA A 490 12.16 5.78 -16.50
N GLY A 491 11.11 5.23 -15.88
CA GLY A 491 9.93 4.71 -16.58
C GLY A 491 10.10 3.33 -17.23
N LYS A 492 11.29 2.71 -17.17
CA LYS A 492 11.49 1.30 -17.53
C LYS A 492 11.47 0.43 -16.27
N CYS A 493 10.69 -0.64 -16.32
CA CYS A 493 10.52 -1.54 -15.19
C CYS A 493 10.37 -3.00 -15.61
N VAL A 494 10.67 -3.90 -14.68
CA VAL A 494 10.18 -5.27 -14.71
C VAL A 494 8.76 -5.26 -14.17
N PHE A 495 7.82 -5.76 -14.96
CA PHE A 495 6.41 -5.84 -14.63
C PHE A 495 5.98 -7.30 -14.50
N ILE A 496 5.37 -7.64 -13.37
CA ILE A 496 4.90 -8.99 -13.03
C ILE A 496 3.45 -8.88 -12.62
N ASN A 497 2.58 -9.71 -13.20
CA ASN A 497 1.16 -9.76 -12.86
C ASN A 497 0.61 -11.16 -13.13
N PRO A 498 -0.22 -11.73 -12.24
CA PRO A 498 -0.67 -13.12 -12.33
C PRO A 498 -1.48 -13.47 -13.58
N ALA A 499 -2.09 -12.49 -14.25
CA ALA A 499 -2.84 -12.73 -15.48
C ALA A 499 -1.98 -12.73 -16.75
N TYR A 500 -0.71 -12.29 -16.66
CA TYR A 500 0.26 -12.45 -17.73
C TYR A 500 0.74 -13.90 -17.69
N SER A 501 -0.06 -14.77 -18.26
CA SER A 501 0.05 -16.22 -18.13
C SER A 501 -0.15 -16.94 -19.46
N ASN A 502 0.36 -18.17 -19.50
CA ASN A 502 0.07 -19.14 -20.54
C ASN A 502 -0.66 -20.35 -19.93
N LYS A 503 -0.79 -21.46 -20.68
CA LYS A 503 -1.49 -22.67 -20.20
C LYS A 503 -0.81 -23.39 -19.03
N LYS A 504 0.50 -23.20 -18.85
CA LYS A 504 1.36 -23.91 -17.88
C LYS A 504 1.87 -23.01 -16.77
N GLU A 505 2.03 -21.71 -17.02
CA GLU A 505 2.71 -20.77 -16.12
C GLU A 505 1.91 -19.49 -15.94
N GLY A 506 1.86 -19.00 -14.69
CA GLY A 506 1.33 -17.69 -14.33
C GLY A 506 2.45 -16.70 -13.99
N SER A 507 2.10 -15.41 -13.91
CA SER A 507 3.03 -14.35 -13.48
C SER A 507 4.29 -14.24 -14.34
N VAL A 508 4.20 -14.51 -15.64
CA VAL A 508 5.34 -14.44 -16.56
C VAL A 508 5.84 -12.99 -16.63
N PRO A 509 7.12 -12.71 -16.30
CA PRO A 509 7.62 -11.35 -16.19
C PRO A 509 7.70 -10.66 -17.56
N GLN A 510 7.60 -9.33 -17.53
CA GLN A 510 7.68 -8.46 -18.70
C GLN A 510 8.68 -7.34 -18.46
N LEU A 511 9.62 -7.12 -19.38
CA LEU A 511 10.41 -5.89 -19.37
C LEU A 511 9.64 -4.81 -20.14
N LYS A 512 9.09 -3.81 -19.43
CA LYS A 512 8.26 -2.75 -20.02
C LYS A 512 8.97 -1.40 -19.95
N SER A 513 8.94 -0.67 -21.05
CA SER A 513 9.22 0.78 -21.07
C SER A 513 7.88 1.48 -21.12
N ILE A 514 7.46 2.07 -19.99
CA ILE A 514 6.18 2.74 -19.87
C ILE A 514 6.36 4.16 -20.39
N LYS A 515 5.97 4.38 -21.64
CA LYS A 515 5.88 5.71 -22.22
C LYS A 515 4.53 6.29 -21.84
N ILE A 516 4.54 7.47 -21.23
CA ILE A 516 3.30 8.17 -20.86
C ILE A 516 2.70 8.83 -22.09
N PRO A 517 1.50 8.40 -22.53
CA PRO A 517 0.87 8.95 -23.71
C PRO A 517 0.51 10.42 -23.50
N GLN A 518 0.39 11.18 -24.59
CA GLN A 518 0.14 12.62 -24.54
C GLN A 518 -1.11 12.98 -23.72
N ILE A 519 -2.18 12.17 -23.81
CA ILE A 519 -3.42 12.38 -23.04
C ILE A 519 -3.19 12.43 -21.52
N LEU A 520 -2.32 11.56 -20.97
CA LEU A 520 -2.03 11.56 -19.54
C LEU A 520 -1.20 12.80 -19.15
N ARG A 521 -0.30 13.25 -20.03
CA ARG A 521 0.44 14.51 -19.84
C ARG A 521 -0.48 15.72 -19.88
N ASP A 522 -1.51 15.68 -20.73
CA ASP A 522 -2.52 16.75 -20.82
C ASP A 522 -3.39 16.79 -19.56
N ILE A 523 -3.74 15.62 -19.00
CA ILE A 523 -4.40 15.51 -17.68
C ILE A 523 -3.51 16.09 -16.58
N ASP A 524 -2.21 15.78 -16.55
CA ASP A 524 -1.30 16.35 -15.57
C ASP A 524 -1.18 17.87 -15.70
N ARG A 525 -1.08 18.39 -16.93
CA ARG A 525 -1.09 19.85 -17.18
C ARG A 525 -2.40 20.49 -16.74
N TYR A 526 -3.52 19.82 -16.98
CA TYR A 526 -4.84 20.26 -16.51
C TYR A 526 -4.87 20.32 -14.97
N ASN A 527 -4.37 19.27 -14.30
CA ASN A 527 -4.30 19.20 -12.85
C ASN A 527 -3.47 20.35 -12.27
N GLU A 528 -2.28 20.59 -12.81
CA GLU A 528 -1.42 21.72 -12.41
C GLU A 528 -2.14 23.07 -12.56
N LYS A 529 -2.81 23.29 -13.70
CA LYS A 529 -3.54 24.53 -13.96
C LYS A 529 -4.75 24.73 -13.06
N LYS A 530 -5.46 23.66 -12.71
CA LYS A 530 -6.74 23.71 -12.00
C LYS A 530 -6.63 23.49 -10.49
N TRP A 531 -5.46 23.05 -10.00
CA TRP A 531 -5.21 22.81 -8.59
C TRP A 531 -5.54 24.01 -7.70
N LYS A 532 -4.96 25.18 -7.99
CA LYS A 532 -5.18 26.40 -7.17
C LYS A 532 -6.67 26.74 -7.02
N PRO A 533 -7.48 26.87 -8.09
CA PRO A 533 -8.93 27.09 -7.95
C PRO A 533 -9.68 26.02 -7.14
N VAL A 534 -9.30 24.74 -7.29
CA VAL A 534 -9.94 23.64 -6.56
C VAL A 534 -9.65 23.75 -5.07
N VAL A 535 -8.38 23.89 -4.70
CA VAL A 535 -7.95 24.02 -3.30
C VAL A 535 -8.54 25.24 -2.64
N SER A 536 -8.52 26.41 -3.30
CA SER A 536 -9.11 27.62 -2.73
C SER A 536 -10.61 27.45 -2.43
N ARG A 537 -11.34 26.67 -3.24
CA ARG A 537 -12.74 26.36 -2.98
C ARG A 537 -12.90 25.41 -1.80
N LEU A 538 -12.03 24.41 -1.67
CA LEU A 538 -12.03 23.47 -0.54
C LEU A 538 -11.66 24.19 0.78
N ALA A 539 -10.66 25.06 0.75
CA ALA A 539 -10.28 25.91 1.90
C ALA A 539 -11.43 26.76 2.40
N ARG A 540 -12.24 27.37 1.50
CA ARG A 540 -13.44 28.13 1.90
C ARG A 540 -14.56 27.27 2.49
N LYS A 541 -14.58 25.96 2.20
CA LYS A 541 -15.54 25.01 2.74
C LYS A 541 -15.08 24.36 4.04
N SER A 542 -13.77 24.39 4.32
CA SER A 542 -13.22 23.81 5.54
C SER A 542 -13.84 24.46 6.77
N THR A 543 -14.20 23.64 7.74
CA THR A 543 -14.76 24.07 9.03
C THR A 543 -13.70 24.08 10.13
N GLN A 544 -12.42 23.88 9.79
CA GLN A 544 -11.34 23.88 10.77
C GLN A 544 -11.26 25.23 11.48
N ARG A 545 -10.93 25.22 12.77
CA ARG A 545 -10.76 26.43 13.58
C ARG A 545 -9.48 26.30 14.39
N TYR A 546 -8.83 27.44 14.63
CA TYR A 546 -7.73 27.49 15.58
C TYR A 546 -8.28 27.44 17.00
N PRO A 547 -7.93 26.42 17.81
CA PRO A 547 -8.36 26.36 19.19
C PRO A 547 -7.79 27.53 19.99
N THR A 548 -8.59 28.03 20.91
CA THR A 548 -8.27 29.14 21.81
C THR A 548 -7.91 28.64 23.21
N GLN A 549 -7.36 29.52 24.05
CA GLN A 549 -7.16 29.19 25.47
C GLN A 549 -8.48 28.84 26.16
N TYR A 550 -9.56 29.57 25.84
CA TYR A 550 -10.89 29.30 26.35
C TYR A 550 -11.38 27.88 26.03
N ASP A 551 -11.09 27.37 24.82
CA ASP A 551 -11.42 25.99 24.45
C ASP A 551 -10.71 24.97 25.35
N LEU A 552 -9.45 25.23 25.72
CA LEU A 552 -8.69 24.36 26.61
C LEU A 552 -9.23 24.44 28.05
N ASP A 553 -9.50 25.65 28.54
CA ASP A 553 -10.02 25.88 29.89
C ASP A 553 -11.37 25.18 30.09
N LEU A 554 -12.25 25.18 29.08
CA LEU A 554 -13.51 24.44 29.12
C LEU A 554 -13.30 22.94 29.36
N ARG A 555 -12.31 22.33 28.69
CA ARG A 555 -12.03 20.89 28.80
C ARG A 555 -11.40 20.55 30.14
N VAL A 556 -10.51 21.41 30.64
CA VAL A 556 -9.95 21.29 31.99
C VAL A 556 -11.06 21.39 33.04
N ASN A 557 -11.98 22.34 32.90
CA ASN A 557 -13.13 22.50 33.78
C ASN A 557 -14.06 21.29 33.74
N ASP A 558 -14.35 20.73 32.58
CA ASP A 558 -15.14 19.50 32.48
C ASP A 558 -14.48 18.33 33.22
N VAL A 559 -13.17 18.16 33.05
CA VAL A 559 -12.39 17.12 33.72
C VAL A 559 -12.44 17.33 35.24
N ASN A 560 -12.24 18.57 35.71
CA ASN A 560 -12.30 18.89 37.14
C ASN A 560 -13.69 18.70 37.74
N ASN A 561 -14.75 19.06 37.02
CA ASN A 561 -16.12 18.89 37.47
C ASN A 561 -16.51 17.41 37.56
N ARG A 562 -16.08 16.60 36.59
CA ARG A 562 -16.36 15.16 36.56
C ARG A 562 -15.50 14.38 37.55
N PHE A 563 -14.24 14.80 37.71
CA PHE A 563 -13.23 14.15 38.53
C PHE A 563 -12.60 15.18 39.48
N PRO A 564 -13.30 15.54 40.57
CA PRO A 564 -12.77 16.50 41.52
C PRO A 564 -11.50 15.96 42.17
N PRO A 565 -10.53 16.83 42.52
CA PRO A 565 -9.39 16.40 43.31
C PRO A 565 -9.87 15.75 44.61
N PRO A 566 -9.21 14.68 45.08
CA PRO A 566 -9.49 14.16 46.40
C PRO A 566 -9.33 15.30 47.43
N PRO A 567 -10.15 15.33 48.50
CA PRO A 567 -9.96 16.32 49.55
C PRO A 567 -8.51 16.25 50.02
N LYS A 568 -7.86 17.42 50.13
CA LYS A 568 -6.52 17.49 50.74
C LYS A 568 -6.63 16.73 52.06
N GLN A 569 -5.83 15.69 52.26
CA GLN A 569 -5.62 15.19 53.61
C GLN A 569 -5.12 16.40 54.39
N ASP A 570 -5.93 16.90 55.32
CA ASP A 570 -5.43 17.80 56.35
C ASP A 570 -4.28 17.04 56.99
N ASN A 571 -3.06 17.52 56.74
CA ASN A 571 -1.92 17.11 57.53
C ASN A 571 -2.27 17.49 58.96
N ASN A 572 -2.63 16.48 59.74
CA ASN A 572 -2.81 16.59 61.17
C ASN A 572 -1.61 17.38 61.74
N PRO A 573 -1.79 18.41 62.59
CA PRO A 573 -0.75 19.41 62.89
C PRO A 573 0.51 18.92 63.63
N ASN A 574 0.70 17.61 63.80
CA ASN A 574 1.78 17.05 64.63
C ASN A 574 3.04 16.62 63.87
N ASN A 575 3.24 17.03 62.61
CA ASN A 575 4.54 16.89 61.95
C ASN A 575 4.82 18.10 61.05
N LYS A 576 5.15 19.24 61.67
CA LYS A 576 5.87 20.32 60.99
C LYS A 576 7.35 19.95 60.92
N VAL A 577 7.83 19.60 59.73
CA VAL A 577 9.24 19.76 59.39
C VAL A 577 9.45 21.26 59.16
N LEU A 578 10.20 21.90 60.08
CA LEU A 578 10.55 23.32 60.02
C LEU A 578 11.32 23.65 58.73
N SER A 579 11.04 24.81 58.15
CA SER A 579 11.71 25.27 56.94
C SER A 579 13.09 25.87 57.27
N VAL A 580 14.01 25.83 56.30
CA VAL A 580 15.39 26.36 56.42
C VAL A 580 15.42 27.87 56.74
N GLY A 581 14.33 28.60 56.46
CA GLY A 581 14.18 30.01 56.84
C GLY A 581 13.90 30.23 58.33
N GLU A 582 13.21 29.31 59.00
CA GLU A 582 12.90 29.38 60.44
C GLU A 582 14.10 28.97 61.32
N ILE A 583 15.04 28.18 60.77
CA ILE A 583 16.29 27.80 61.44
C ILE A 583 17.26 29.00 61.54
N LYS A 584 17.19 29.95 60.60
CA LYS A 584 18.07 31.13 60.59
C LYS A 584 17.72 32.18 61.64
N SER A 585 16.43 32.35 61.95
CA SER A 585 15.99 33.29 63.00
C SER A 585 16.26 32.78 64.42
N ILE A 586 16.46 31.47 64.60
CA ILE A 586 16.76 30.86 65.90
C ILE A 586 18.25 31.00 66.26
N LEU A 587 19.15 31.07 65.26
CA LEU A 587 20.59 31.21 65.48
C LEU A 587 21.06 32.65 65.76
N ASP A 588 20.24 33.65 65.44
CA ASP A 588 20.57 35.07 65.68
C ASP A 588 20.08 35.59 67.04
N ASP A 589 19.13 34.91 67.71
CA ASP A 589 18.54 35.35 69.00
C ASP A 589 19.26 34.78 70.25
N GLU A 590 20.11 33.77 70.12
CA GLU A 590 20.83 33.15 71.26
C GLU A 590 22.03 33.96 71.80
N SER A 591 22.34 35.13 71.23
CA SER A 591 23.45 35.97 71.70
C SER A 591 23.08 37.06 72.72
N ILE A 592 21.80 37.20 73.11
CA ILE A 592 21.35 38.36 73.93
C ILE A 592 20.75 38.00 75.31
N GLN A 593 20.40 36.75 75.62
CA GLN A 593 19.75 36.42 76.92
C GLN A 593 20.61 35.67 77.94
N ASN A 594 21.85 36.12 78.18
CA ASN A 594 22.61 35.70 79.38
C ASN A 594 23.09 36.89 80.24
N SER A 595 22.22 37.89 80.41
CA SER A 595 22.34 38.82 81.53
C SER A 595 20.95 39.21 82.05
N LYS A 596 20.78 39.15 83.37
CA LYS A 596 19.59 39.47 84.18
C LYS A 596 18.66 38.29 84.49
N PHE A 597 19.03 37.53 85.52
CA PHE A 597 18.15 37.30 86.67
C PHE A 597 19.00 36.98 87.91
N LYS A 598 19.30 38.01 88.70
CA LYS A 598 19.68 37.95 90.10
C LYS A 598 18.90 39.06 90.78
N ILE A 599 18.07 38.71 91.78
CA ILE A 599 17.58 39.49 92.94
C ILE A 599 16.15 39.02 93.34
N GLN A 600 16.09 38.41 94.53
CA GLN A 600 15.04 38.40 95.59
C GLN A 600 13.60 37.97 95.23
N ASN A 601 12.89 37.14 96.01
CA ASN A 601 12.95 36.85 97.45
C ASN A 601 12.95 35.34 97.75
#